data_AF-A0A518HEI5-F1
#
_entry.id   AF-A0A518HEI5-F1
#
_cell.length_a   1.000
_cell.length_b   1.000
_cell.length_c   1.000
_cell.angle_alpha   90.00
_cell.angle_beta   90.00
_cell.angle_gamma   90.00
#
_symmetry.space_group_name_H-M   'P 1'
#
loop_
_entity.id
_entity.type
_entity.pdbx_description
1 polymer ?
#
loop_
_entity_poly.entity_id
_entity_poly.type
_entity_poly.pdbx_seq_one_letter_code
_entity_poly.pdbx_strand_id
1 'polypeptide(L)'
;MKPLFPILVTAGFSAVGVLGDYLLKLASEQDRPLRSGWFYVGFAVYASTAFGWVHVMRHLKLATIGVVYSVSMILLLTAVGALAFREPLKPPEIVGIALAVASLVLLMRFA
;
A
#
# COMPACT_ATOMS: atom_id res chain seq x y z
N MET A 1 5.65 -17.46 19.31
CA MET A 1 6.61 -17.46 18.19
C MET A 1 6.04 -16.65 17.04
N LYS A 2 6.66 -15.48 16.81
CA LYS A 2 6.70 -14.65 15.59
C LYS A 2 5.36 -14.31 14.87
N PRO A 3 4.77 -13.12 15.11
CA PRO A 3 3.77 -12.51 14.22
C PRO A 3 4.30 -12.16 12.81
N LEU A 4 5.47 -12.68 12.42
CA LEU A 4 6.17 -12.36 11.18
C LEU A 4 5.37 -12.83 9.94
N PHE A 5 4.69 -13.98 10.04
CA PHE A 5 3.94 -14.53 8.92
C PHE A 5 2.76 -13.64 8.49
N PRO A 6 1.82 -13.24 9.37
CA PRO A 6 0.76 -12.32 9.00
C PRO A 6 1.25 -10.94 8.56
N ILE A 7 2.37 -10.45 9.11
CA ILE A 7 3.00 -9.20 8.69
C ILE A 7 3.52 -9.32 7.26
N LEU A 8 4.24 -10.40 6.93
CA LEU A 8 4.76 -10.66 5.58
C LEU A 8 3.63 -10.83 4.56
N VAL A 9 2.56 -11.53 4.92
CA VAL A 9 1.37 -11.68 4.07
C VAL A 9 0.71 -10.33 3.80
N THR A 10 0.55 -9.49 4.84
CA THR A 10 -0.04 -8.15 4.70
C THR A 10 0.84 -7.24 3.86
N ALA A 11 2.16 -7.26 4.08
CA ALA A 11 3.12 -6.50 3.27
C ALA A 11 3.12 -6.96 1.81
N GLY A 12 3.01 -8.27 1.55
CA GLY A 12 2.86 -8.82 0.21
C GLY A 12 1.59 -8.31 -0.49
N PHE A 13 0.45 -8.32 0.19
CA PHE A 13 -0.79 -7.76 -0.36
C PHE A 13 -0.73 -6.23 -0.56
N SER A 14 -0.09 -5.49 0.34
CA SER A 14 0.18 -4.07 0.16
C SER A 14 1.03 -3.80 -1.08
N ALA A 15 2.03 -4.64 -1.38
CA ALA A 15 2.82 -4.50 -2.60
C ALA A 15 2.00 -4.72 -3.87
N VAL A 16 1.07 -5.69 -3.86
CA VAL A 16 0.13 -5.89 -4.98
C VAL A 16 -0.84 -4.71 -5.12
N GLY A 17 -1.32 -4.15 -4.00
CA GLY A 17 -2.14 -2.94 -4.00
C GLY A 17 -1.42 -1.73 -4.59
N VAL A 18 -0.18 -1.50 -4.16
CA VAL A 18 0.70 -0.45 -4.69
C VAL A 18 0.99 -0.64 -6.18
N LEU A 19 1.14 -1.89 -6.65
CA LEU A 19 1.27 -2.18 -8.08
C LEU A 19 0.01 -1.75 -8.85
N GLY A 20 -1.17 -2.02 -8.30
CA GLY A 20 -2.44 -1.55 -8.84
C GLY A 20 -2.51 -0.02 -8.91
N ASP A 21 -2.17 0.66 -7.81
CA ASP A 21 -2.17 2.12 -7.73
C ASP A 21 -1.17 2.75 -8.72
N TYR A 22 0.01 2.14 -8.87
CA TYR A 22 1.00 2.54 -9.88
C TYR A 22 0.41 2.49 -11.31
N LEU A 23 -0.26 1.40 -11.66
CA LEU A 23 -0.87 1.24 -12.99
C LEU A 23 -2.03 2.23 -13.20
N LEU A 24 -2.83 2.49 -12.16
CA LEU A 24 -3.89 3.49 -12.21
C LEU A 24 -3.33 4.90 -12.34
N LYS A 25 -2.19 5.21 -11.71
CA LYS A 25 -1.48 6.48 -11.90
C LYS A 25 -0.97 6.62 -13.34
N LEU A 26 -0.39 5.58 -13.94
CA LEU A 26 -0.04 5.57 -15.37
C LEU A 26 -1.26 5.83 -16.27
N ALA A 27 -2.40 5.23 -15.94
CA ALA A 27 -3.64 5.48 -16.66
C ALA A 27 -4.10 6.94 -16.53
N SER A 28 -3.93 7.54 -15.35
CA SER A 28 -4.35 8.91 -15.06
C SER A 28 -3.60 9.98 -15.86
N GLU A 29 -2.38 9.67 -16.31
CA GLU A 29 -1.56 10.56 -17.13
C GLU A 29 -1.92 10.53 -18.62
N GLN A 30 -2.82 9.64 -19.06
CA GLN A 30 -3.27 9.59 -20.45
C GLN A 30 -4.42 10.56 -20.74
N ASP A 31 -4.53 11.00 -22.01
CA ASP A 31 -5.63 11.87 -22.47
C ASP A 31 -7.04 11.28 -22.22
N ARG A 32 -7.14 9.95 -22.18
CA ARG A 32 -8.39 9.21 -21.90
C ARG A 32 -8.17 8.13 -20.84
N PRO A 33 -8.09 8.50 -19.55
CA PRO A 33 -7.66 7.59 -18.49
C PRO A 33 -8.46 6.29 -18.42
N LEU A 34 -9.79 6.40 -18.46
CA LEU A 34 -10.73 5.26 -18.34
C LEU A 34 -10.78 4.34 -19.57
N ARG A 35 -10.22 4.77 -20.71
CA ARG A 35 -10.11 3.93 -21.92
C ARG A 35 -8.71 3.36 -22.12
N SER A 36 -7.76 3.68 -21.25
CA SER A 36 -6.40 3.17 -21.37
C SER A 36 -6.32 1.70 -20.99
N GLY A 37 -5.43 0.94 -21.65
CA GLY A 37 -5.14 -0.44 -21.26
C GLY A 37 -4.62 -0.53 -19.81
N TRP A 38 -3.88 0.49 -19.36
CA TRP A 38 -3.36 0.60 -18.00
C TRP A 38 -4.47 0.67 -16.95
N PHE A 39 -5.60 1.32 -17.26
CA PHE A 39 -6.75 1.35 -16.35
C PHE A 39 -7.31 -0.05 -16.14
N TYR A 40 -7.51 -0.84 -17.19
CA TYR A 40 -8.06 -2.19 -17.06
C TYR A 40 -7.11 -3.14 -16.32
N VAL A 41 -5.81 -3.07 -16.61
CA VAL A 41 -4.81 -3.89 -15.91
C VAL A 41 -4.68 -3.45 -14.46
N GLY A 42 -4.57 -2.14 -14.20
CA GLY A 42 -4.52 -1.58 -12.85
C GLY A 42 -5.77 -1.91 -12.04
N PHE A 43 -6.96 -1.80 -12.64
CA PHE A 43 -8.23 -2.19 -12.04
C PHE A 43 -8.26 -3.69 -11.70
N ALA A 44 -7.86 -4.56 -12.62
CA ALA A 44 -7.85 -6.00 -12.37
C ALA A 44 -6.89 -6.39 -11.25
N VAL A 45 -5.68 -5.81 -11.23
CA VAL A 45 -4.68 -6.02 -10.17
C VAL A 45 -5.21 -5.49 -8.84
N TYR A 46 -5.72 -4.26 -8.81
CA TYR A 46 -6.24 -3.65 -7.59
C TYR A 46 -7.45 -4.43 -7.04
N ALA A 47 -8.41 -4.78 -7.90
CA ALA A 47 -9.57 -5.58 -7.53
C ALA A 47 -9.18 -6.98 -7.01
N SER A 48 -8.10 -7.58 -7.53
CA SER A 48 -7.62 -8.88 -7.06
C SER A 48 -7.18 -8.84 -5.59
N THR A 49 -6.74 -7.68 -5.08
CA THR A 49 -6.35 -7.54 -3.67
C THR A 49 -7.53 -7.72 -2.72
N ALA A 50 -8.77 -7.47 -3.17
CA ALA A 50 -9.96 -7.67 -2.36
C ALA A 50 -10.12 -9.13 -1.90
N PHE A 51 -9.75 -10.09 -2.76
CA PHE A 51 -9.75 -11.52 -2.38
C PHE A 51 -8.72 -11.82 -1.29
N GLY A 52 -7.55 -11.17 -1.37
CA GLY A 52 -6.53 -11.22 -0.32
C GLY A 52 -7.03 -10.68 1.01
N TRP A 53 -7.70 -9.53 0.98
CA TRP A 53 -8.26 -8.91 2.18
C TRP A 53 -9.27 -9.80 2.90
N VAL A 54 -10.17 -10.46 2.17
CA VAL A 54 -11.12 -11.42 2.76
C VAL A 54 -10.39 -12.55 3.49
N HIS A 55 -9.31 -13.08 2.91
CA HIS A 55 -8.52 -14.13 3.55
C HIS A 55 -7.80 -13.63 4.81
N VAL A 56 -7.17 -12.45 4.75
CA VAL A 56 -6.45 -11.85 5.88
C VAL A 56 -7.41 -11.49 7.03
N MET A 57 -8.57 -10.93 6.71
CA MET A 57 -9.61 -10.57 7.69
C MET A 57 -10.20 -11.78 8.43
N ARG A 58 -10.12 -13.00 7.88
CA ARG A 58 -10.48 -14.22 8.63
C ARG A 58 -9.49 -14.59 9.73
N HIS A 59 -8.24 -14.14 9.63
CA HIS A 59 -7.14 -14.60 10.49
C HIS A 59 -6.56 -13.51 11.40
N LEU A 60 -6.80 -12.23 11.10
CA LEU A 60 -6.28 -11.10 11.86
C LEU A 60 -7.38 -10.15 12.30
N LYS A 61 -7.17 -9.55 13.48
CA LYS A 61 -8.02 -8.44 13.95
C LYS A 61 -7.90 -7.27 12.98
N LEU A 62 -9.04 -6.64 12.68
CA LEU A 62 -9.14 -5.46 11.81
C LEU A 62 -8.20 -4.32 12.24
N ALA A 63 -8.01 -4.14 13.55
CA ALA A 63 -7.08 -3.16 14.10
C ALA A 63 -5.62 -3.43 13.68
N THR A 64 -5.16 -4.68 13.79
CA THR A 64 -3.78 -5.06 13.41
C THR A 64 -3.57 -4.92 11.90
N ILE A 65 -4.57 -5.32 11.10
CA ILE A 65 -4.53 -5.16 9.66
C ILE A 65 -4.42 -3.68 9.27
N GLY A 66 -5.27 -2.83 9.85
CA GLY A 66 -5.34 -1.42 9.50
C GLY A 66 -4.01 -0.69 9.71
N VAL A 67 -3.30 -0.98 10.79
CA VAL A 67 -2.00 -0.38 11.09
C VAL A 67 -0.94 -0.82 10.10
N VAL A 68 -0.78 -2.13 9.91
CA VAL A 68 0.26 -2.68 9.02
C VAL A 68 0.00 -2.22 7.58
N TYR A 69 -1.25 -2.31 7.13
CA TYR A 69 -1.65 -1.85 5.80
C TYR A 69 -1.37 -0.37 5.58
N SER A 70 -1.82 0.49 6.49
CA SER A 70 -1.68 1.95 6.32
C SER A 70 -0.22 2.35 6.20
N VAL A 71 0.65 1.78 7.05
CA VAL A 71 2.06 2.14 7.05
C VAL A 71 2.80 1.54 5.85
N SER A 72 2.48 0.29 5.48
CA SER A 72 2.99 -0.30 4.24
C SER A 72 2.60 0.53 3.01
N MET A 73 1.34 0.99 2.93
CA MET A 73 0.88 1.85 1.84
C MET A 73 1.60 3.19 1.80
N ILE A 74 1.73 3.87 2.95
CA ILE A 74 2.47 5.13 3.03
C ILE A 74 3.91 4.93 2.52
N LEU A 75 4.63 3.94 3.05
CA LEU A 75 6.02 3.70 2.67
C LEU A 75 6.17 3.32 1.19
N LEU A 76 5.35 2.39 0.71
CA LEU A 76 5.46 1.87 -0.66
C LEU A 76 5.01 2.89 -1.70
N LEU A 77 3.90 3.59 -1.49
CA LEU A 77 3.42 4.61 -2.42
C LEU A 77 4.35 5.82 -2.46
N THR A 78 4.88 6.26 -1.31
CA THR A 78 5.91 7.30 -1.29
C THR A 78 7.15 6.85 -2.07
N ALA A 79 7.62 5.61 -1.87
CA ALA A 79 8.76 5.09 -2.60
C ALA A 79 8.49 5.03 -4.11
N VAL A 80 7.31 4.58 -4.53
CA VAL A 80 6.90 4.54 -5.94
C VAL A 80 6.78 5.96 -6.52
N GLY A 81 6.17 6.91 -5.80
CA GLY A 81 6.09 8.32 -6.20
C GLY A 81 7.47 8.93 -6.43
N ALA A 82 8.37 8.74 -5.46
CA ALA A 82 9.73 9.27 -5.53
C ALA A 82 10.59 8.60 -6.62
N LEU A 83 10.51 7.27 -6.78
CA LEU A 83 11.38 6.51 -7.68
C LEU A 83 10.84 6.43 -9.12
N ALA A 84 9.55 6.15 -9.29
CA ALA A 84 8.94 5.89 -10.59
C ALA A 84 8.41 7.17 -11.25
N PHE A 85 7.80 8.06 -10.47
CA PHE A 85 7.24 9.33 -10.97
C PHE A 85 8.18 10.52 -10.76
N ARG A 86 9.32 10.32 -10.07
CA ARG A 86 10.28 11.36 -9.71
C ARG A 86 9.64 12.55 -8.99
N GLU A 87 8.59 12.28 -8.21
CA GLU A 87 7.93 13.29 -7.39
C GLU A 87 8.86 13.61 -6.19
N PRO A 88 9.43 14.84 -6.11
CA PRO A 88 10.42 15.15 -5.10
C PRO A 88 9.79 15.24 -3.72
N LEU A 89 10.39 14.54 -2.75
CA LEU A 89 9.93 14.54 -1.36
C LEU A 89 10.26 15.87 -0.69
N LYS A 90 9.23 16.53 -0.17
CA LYS A 90 9.35 17.75 0.62
C LYS A 90 9.71 17.43 2.07
N PRO A 91 10.43 18.32 2.78
CA PRO A 91 10.73 18.15 4.20
C PRO A 91 9.55 17.76 5.11
N PRO A 92 8.33 18.34 4.99
CA PRO A 92 7.17 17.91 5.79
C PRO A 92 6.71 16.47 5.50
N GLU A 93 6.88 15.98 4.26
CA GLU A 93 6.50 14.60 3.90
C GLU A 93 7.44 13.59 4.56
N ILE A 94 8.73 13.91 4.64
CA ILE A 94 9.73 13.11 5.37
C ILE A 94 9.37 13.00 6.85
N VAL A 95 8.97 14.11 7.48
CA VAL A 95 8.48 14.11 8.87
C VAL A 95 7.22 13.25 9.00
N GLY A 96 6.28 13.36 8.05
CA GLY A 96 5.07 12.53 8.01
C GLY A 96 5.39 11.03 7.94
N ILE A 97 6.35 10.63 7.11
CA ILE A 97 6.81 9.23 7.00
C ILE A 97 7.45 8.76 8.31
N ALA A 98 8.30 9.58 8.93
CA ALA A 98 8.91 9.25 10.21
C ALA A 98 7.87 9.04 11.32
N LEU A 99 6.84 9.90 11.37
CA LEU A 99 5.70 9.75 12.29
C LEU A 99 4.85 8.52 11.98
N ALA A 100 4.65 8.18 10.70
CA ALA A 100 3.94 6.96 10.31
C ALA A 100 4.68 5.70 10.78
N VAL A 101 6.00 5.65 10.60
CA VAL A 101 6.84 4.56 11.11
C VAL A 101 6.80 4.49 12.64
N ALA A 102 6.88 5.63 13.34
CA ALA A 102 6.77 5.67 14.80
C ALA A 102 5.41 5.14 15.29
N SER A 103 4.31 5.51 14.62
CA SER A 103 2.96 5.00 14.90
C SER A 103 2.90 3.48 14.74
N LEU A 104 3.48 2.93 13.66
CA LEU A 104 3.56 1.48 13.45
C LEU A 104 4.31 0.78 14.59
N VAL A 105 5.46 1.30 15.00
CA VAL A 105 6.26 0.72 16.08
C VAL A 105 5.48 0.70 17.40
N LEU A 106 4.80 1.80 17.74
CA LEU A 106 3.99 1.89 18.96
C LEU A 106 2.81 0.90 18.92
N LEU A 107 2.09 0.83 17.80
CA LEU A 107 0.91 -0.02 17.68
C LEU A 107 1.27 -1.51 17.57
N MET A 108 2.41 -1.86 16.96
CA MET A 108 2.92 -3.24 16.96
C MET A 108 3.29 -3.74 18.36
N ARG A 109 3.59 -2.86 19.32
CA ARG A 109 3.83 -3.26 20.72
C ARG A 109 2.56 -3.74 21.42
N PHE A 110 1.39 -3.27 20.99
CA PHE A 110 0.09 -3.60 21.57
C PHE A 110 -0.69 -4.65 20.75
N ALA A 111 -0.14 -5.09 19.61
CA ALA A 111 -0.69 -6.12 18.74
C ALA A 111 -0.14 -7.51 19.09
#